data_AF-A0A970AUY4-F1
#
_entry.id   AF-A0A970AUY4-F1
#
_cell.length_a   1.000
_cell.length_b   1.000
_cell.length_c   1.000
_cell.angle_alpha   90.00
_cell.angle_beta   90.00
_cell.angle_gamma   90.00
#
_symmetry.space_group_name_H-M   'P 1'
#
loop_
_entity.id
_entity.type
_entity.pdbx_description
1 polymer ?
#
loop_
_entity_poly.entity_id
_entity_poly.type
_entity_poly.pdbx_seq_one_letter_code
_entity_poly.pdbx_strand_id
1 'polypeptide(L)'
;MTVSSIIPVRQYPEPRAMLRLIKPITWFPPIWAFLCGAVSSGIPLGANWATVLMGMVLAGPVVCGMSQAANDWCDRFVDAVNEPDRPIPSGRIPGRWGLWIALAMTGLSLAVGWL
;
A
#
# COMPACT_ATOMS: atom_id res chain seq x y z
N MET A 1 3.06 43.92 3.55
CA MET A 1 3.02 43.00 4.71
C MET A 1 2.88 41.60 4.16
N THR A 2 3.99 40.89 3.99
CA THR A 2 4.02 39.52 3.47
C THR A 2 3.83 38.60 4.66
N VAL A 3 2.62 38.09 4.87
CA VAL A 3 2.39 37.04 5.85
C VAL A 3 3.03 35.78 5.27
N SER A 4 4.32 35.58 5.56
CA SER A 4 4.98 34.31 5.33
C SER A 4 4.33 33.31 6.27
N SER A 5 3.27 32.65 5.79
CA SER A 5 2.60 31.59 6.52
C SER A 5 3.61 30.48 6.72
N ILE A 6 4.16 30.40 7.93
CA ILE A 6 5.09 29.35 8.36
C ILE A 6 4.24 28.08 8.54
N ILE A 7 3.78 27.48 7.44
CA ILE A 7 3.06 26.21 7.50
C ILE A 7 4.09 25.17 7.94
N PRO A 8 3.96 24.57 9.14
CA PRO A 8 4.90 23.55 9.57
C PRO A 8 4.79 22.36 8.63
N VAL A 9 5.86 22.12 7.87
CA VAL A 9 5.97 20.93 7.02
C VAL A 9 6.08 19.72 7.94
N ARG A 10 5.13 18.79 7.86
CA ARG A 10 5.20 17.54 8.62
C ARG A 10 6.48 16.79 8.28
N GLN A 11 7.14 16.22 9.29
CA GLN A 11 8.31 15.37 9.09
C GLN A 11 7.97 13.88 8.99
N TYR A 12 6.85 13.48 9.63
CA TYR A 12 6.39 12.10 9.69
C TYR A 12 5.03 11.94 9.01
N PRO A 13 4.77 10.76 8.42
CA PRO A 13 3.51 10.48 7.77
C PRO A 13 2.40 10.35 8.81
N GLU A 14 1.20 10.76 8.42
CA GLU A 14 0.02 10.52 9.23
C GLU A 14 -0.38 9.05 9.19
N PRO A 15 -0.61 8.38 10.33
CA PRO A 15 -0.97 6.96 10.34
C PRO A 15 -2.21 6.65 9.50
N ARG A 16 -3.26 7.49 9.58
CA ARG A 16 -4.46 7.32 8.75
C ARG A 16 -4.20 7.55 7.26
N ALA A 17 -3.23 8.41 6.92
CA ALA A 17 -2.88 8.67 5.53
C ALA A 17 -2.10 7.49 4.93
N MET A 18 -1.26 6.81 5.72
CA MET A 18 -0.60 5.57 5.31
C MET A 18 -1.62 4.48 4.96
N LEU A 19 -2.68 4.31 5.76
CA LEU A 19 -3.77 3.39 5.44
C LEU A 19 -4.53 3.81 4.17
N ARG A 20 -4.74 5.11 3.94
CA ARG A 20 -5.37 5.59 2.70
C ARG A 20 -4.47 5.38 1.48
N LEU A 21 -3.15 5.53 1.62
CA LEU A 21 -2.17 5.36 0.53
C LEU A 21 -2.21 3.95 -0.06
N ILE A 22 -2.37 2.93 0.80
CA ILE A 22 -2.40 1.52 0.38
C ILE A 22 -3.77 1.04 -0.11
N LYS A 23 -4.79 1.93 -0.11
CA LYS A 23 -6.14 1.76 -0.66
C LYS A 23 -6.79 0.38 -0.35
N PRO A 24 -7.22 0.11 0.89
CA PRO A 24 -7.71 -1.21 1.32
C PRO A 24 -8.79 -1.85 0.46
N ILE A 25 -9.64 -1.05 -0.16
CA ILE A 25 -10.68 -1.54 -1.06
C ILE A 25 -10.11 -2.28 -2.28
N THR A 26 -8.90 -1.92 -2.74
CA THR A 26 -8.27 -2.55 -3.91
C THR A 26 -7.66 -3.91 -3.59
N TRP A 27 -7.64 -4.35 -2.33
CA TRP A 27 -7.10 -5.66 -1.93
C TRP A 27 -8.07 -6.80 -2.24
N PHE A 28 -9.37 -6.49 -2.32
CA PHE A 28 -10.40 -7.50 -2.52
C PHE A 28 -10.21 -8.28 -3.84
N PRO A 29 -10.00 -7.65 -5.01
CA PRO A 29 -9.76 -8.38 -6.25
C PRO A 29 -8.55 -9.35 -6.21
N PRO A 30 -7.33 -8.95 -5.79
CA PRO A 30 -6.19 -9.87 -5.76
C PRO A 30 -6.32 -10.98 -4.70
N ILE A 31 -6.96 -10.71 -3.55
CA ILE A 31 -7.27 -11.77 -2.57
C ILE A 31 -8.18 -12.82 -3.21
N TRP A 32 -9.21 -12.38 -3.95
CA TRP A 32 -10.11 -13.33 -4.59
C TRP A 32 -9.43 -14.12 -5.71
N ALA A 33 -8.61 -13.45 -6.52
CA ALA A 33 -7.82 -14.10 -7.55
C ALA A 33 -6.90 -15.18 -6.96
N PHE A 34 -6.21 -14.87 -5.86
CA PHE A 34 -5.38 -15.84 -5.13
C PHE A 34 -6.20 -17.04 -4.65
N LEU A 35 -7.35 -16.79 -4.01
CA LEU A 35 -8.21 -17.85 -3.49
C LEU A 35 -8.80 -18.74 -4.60
N CYS A 36 -9.19 -18.17 -5.74
CA CYS A 36 -9.57 -18.96 -6.92
C CYS A 36 -8.44 -19.90 -7.35
N GLY A 37 -7.20 -19.41 -7.36
CA GLY A 37 -6.01 -20.24 -7.62
C GLY A 37 -5.80 -21.32 -6.56
N ALA A 38 -5.94 -20.99 -5.28
CA ALA A 38 -5.81 -21.92 -4.17
C ALA A 38 -6.83 -23.06 -4.26
N VAL A 39 -8.10 -22.76 -4.54
CA VAL A 39 -9.14 -23.77 -4.76
C VAL A 39 -8.82 -24.65 -5.98
N SER A 40 -8.37 -24.03 -7.07
CA SER A 40 -8.05 -24.73 -8.33
C SER A 40 -6.81 -25.63 -8.24
N SER A 41 -5.95 -25.43 -7.23
CA SER A 41 -4.76 -26.24 -7.01
C SER A 41 -5.07 -27.70 -6.63
N GLY A 42 -6.30 -28.00 -6.19
CA GLY A 42 -6.69 -29.33 -5.71
C GLY A 42 -6.13 -29.69 -4.32
N ILE A 43 -5.37 -28.79 -3.68
CA ILE A 43 -4.81 -29.00 -2.35
C ILE A 43 -5.89 -28.74 -1.28
N PRO A 44 -6.06 -29.61 -0.27
CA PRO A 44 -7.04 -29.38 0.79
C PRO A 44 -6.78 -28.08 1.57
N LEU A 45 -7.69 -27.11 1.45
CA LEU A 45 -7.56 -25.80 2.09
C LEU A 45 -7.56 -25.87 3.62
N GLY A 46 -8.39 -26.76 4.19
CA GLY A 46 -8.50 -26.91 5.65
C GLY A 46 -7.20 -27.38 6.31
N ALA A 47 -6.44 -28.25 5.64
CA ALA A 47 -5.13 -28.69 6.14
C ALA A 47 -4.03 -27.62 5.98
N ASN A 48 -4.20 -26.71 5.01
CA ASN A 48 -3.22 -25.69 4.63
C ASN A 48 -3.72 -24.27 4.94
N TRP A 49 -4.64 -24.11 5.89
CA TRP A 49 -5.36 -22.86 6.13
C TRP A 49 -4.40 -21.70 6.47
N ALA A 50 -3.28 -21.99 7.15
CA ALA A 50 -2.27 -21.00 7.50
C ALA A 50 -1.56 -20.46 6.25
N THR A 51 -1.17 -21.33 5.32
CA THR A 51 -0.56 -20.95 4.03
C THR A 51 -1.55 -20.16 3.17
N VAL A 52 -2.83 -20.58 3.14
CA VAL A 52 -3.88 -19.86 2.42
C VAL A 52 -4.06 -18.45 3.01
N LEU A 53 -4.15 -18.32 4.33
CA LEU A 53 -4.26 -17.02 5.00
C LEU A 53 -3.03 -16.13 4.71
N MET A 54 -1.82 -16.71 4.77
CA MET A 54 -0.59 -16.00 4.46
C MET A 54 -0.58 -15.50 3.01
N GLY A 55 -1.02 -16.33 2.06
CA GLY A 55 -1.14 -15.95 0.66
C GLY A 55 -2.20 -14.87 0.41
N MET A 56 -3.33 -14.88 1.15
CA MET A 56 -4.32 -13.79 1.10
C MET A 56 -3.72 -12.47 1.58
N VAL A 57 -2.99 -12.47 2.70
CA VAL A 57 -2.32 -11.28 3.24
C VAL A 57 -1.24 -10.79 2.28
N LEU A 58 -0.47 -11.71 1.70
CA LEU A 58 0.58 -11.40 0.72
C LEU A 58 -0.01 -10.77 -0.54
N ALA A 59 -1.05 -11.36 -1.14
CA ALA A 59 -1.65 -10.89 -2.39
C ALA A 59 -2.37 -9.54 -2.22
N GLY A 60 -3.11 -9.37 -1.13
CA GLY A 60 -3.87 -8.15 -0.86
C GLY A 60 -3.04 -7.06 -0.16
N PRO A 61 -3.12 -6.95 1.18
CA PRO A 61 -2.49 -5.86 1.93
C PRO A 61 -1.02 -5.60 1.60
N VAL A 62 -0.22 -6.65 1.38
CA VAL A 62 1.22 -6.51 1.18
C VAL A 62 1.55 -6.14 -0.26
N VAL A 63 1.33 -7.02 -1.24
CA VAL A 63 1.75 -6.78 -2.63
C VAL A 63 0.86 -5.75 -3.32
N CYS A 64 -0.47 -5.85 -3.19
CA CYS A 64 -1.36 -4.84 -3.78
C CYS A 64 -1.18 -3.48 -3.08
N GLY A 65 -1.14 -3.45 -1.74
CA GLY A 65 -0.89 -2.22 -1.00
C GLY A 65 0.46 -1.56 -1.35
N MET A 66 1.51 -2.36 -1.52
CA MET A 66 2.82 -1.89 -2.02
C MET A 66 2.67 -1.23 -3.40
N SER A 67 1.99 -1.89 -4.33
CA SER A 67 1.79 -1.36 -5.69
C SER A 67 1.05 -0.02 -5.66
N GLN A 68 0.05 0.14 -4.78
CA GLN A 68 -0.64 1.43 -4.62
C GLN A 68 0.29 2.53 -4.10
N ALA A 69 1.12 2.24 -3.09
CA ALA A 69 2.09 3.20 -2.59
C ALA A 69 3.16 3.57 -3.63
N ALA A 70 3.62 2.60 -4.43
CA ALA A 70 4.56 2.82 -5.51
C ALA A 70 3.95 3.68 -6.62
N ASN A 71 2.70 3.40 -7.01
CA ASN A 71 1.98 4.17 -8.03
C ASN A 71 1.78 5.63 -7.59
N ASP A 72 1.19 5.87 -6.41
CA ASP A 72 0.98 7.23 -5.90
C ASP A 72 2.30 7.99 -5.71
N TRP A 73 3.41 7.31 -5.39
CA TRP A 73 4.73 7.94 -5.33
C TRP A 73 5.20 8.42 -6.72
N CYS A 74 5.06 7.59 -7.75
CA CYS A 74 5.41 7.95 -9.12
C CYS A 74 4.51 9.05 -9.67
N ASP A 75 3.21 8.98 -9.38
CA ASP A 75 2.18 9.89 -9.89
C ASP A 75 2.08 11.20 -9.11
N ARG A 76 2.82 11.37 -8.00
CA ARG A 76 2.70 12.49 -7.06
C ARG A 76 2.61 13.90 -7.67
N PHE A 77 3.26 14.14 -8.82
CA PHE A 77 3.20 15.44 -9.50
C PHE A 77 1.92 15.61 -10.33
N VAL A 78 1.46 14.54 -10.97
CA VAL A 78 0.18 14.51 -11.69
C VAL A 78 -0.97 14.59 -10.69
N ASP A 79 -0.87 13.85 -9.59
CA ASP A 79 -1.83 13.87 -8.49
C ASP A 79 -1.89 15.24 -7.79
N ALA A 80 -0.78 15.98 -7.70
CA ALA A 80 -0.80 17.33 -7.16
C ALA A 80 -1.68 18.30 -7.98
N VAL A 81 -1.86 18.03 -9.28
CA VAL A 81 -2.72 18.82 -10.17
C VAL A 81 -4.16 18.30 -10.16
N ASN A 82 -4.33 16.97 -10.26
CA ASN A 82 -5.65 16.36 -10.48
C ASN A 82 -6.40 15.99 -9.19
N GLU A 83 -5.67 15.56 -8.15
CA GLU A 83 -6.22 15.07 -6.88
C GLU A 83 -5.38 15.58 -5.69
N PRO A 84 -5.35 16.91 -5.45
CA PRO A 84 -4.44 17.53 -4.48
C PRO A 84 -4.63 17.05 -3.04
N ASP A 85 -5.81 16.52 -2.72
CA ASP A 85 -6.13 15.97 -1.40
C ASP A 85 -5.53 14.59 -1.15
N ARG A 86 -4.92 13.93 -2.14
CA ARG A 86 -4.28 12.62 -1.96
C ARG A 86 -3.17 12.66 -0.90
N PRO A 87 -2.86 11.54 -0.22
CA PRO A 87 -1.95 11.51 0.92
C PRO A 87 -0.58 12.19 0.70
N ILE A 88 0.05 11.97 -0.45
CA ILE A 88 1.37 12.54 -0.80
C ILE A 88 1.27 14.03 -1.16
N PRO A 89 0.48 14.45 -2.18
CA PRO A 89 0.41 15.87 -2.57
C PRO A 89 -0.16 16.77 -1.47
N SER A 90 -1.09 16.27 -0.64
CA SER A 90 -1.61 17.03 0.51
C SER A 90 -0.59 17.23 1.65
N GLY A 91 0.62 16.68 1.53
CA GLY A 91 1.67 16.78 2.56
C GLY A 91 1.44 15.90 3.80
N ARG A 92 0.38 15.07 3.81
CA ARG A 92 0.10 14.14 4.91
C ARG A 92 1.06 12.95 4.95
N ILE A 93 1.68 12.63 3.81
CA ILE A 93 2.84 11.74 3.67
C ILE A 93 3.99 12.57 3.11
N PRO A 94 4.84 13.16 3.99
CA PRO A 94 5.83 14.13 3.57
C PRO A 94 7.09 13.49 2.96
N GLY A 95 7.89 14.28 2.26
CA GLY A 95 9.23 13.89 1.80
C GLY A 95 9.22 12.61 0.96
N ARG A 96 10.07 11.65 1.33
CA ARG A 96 10.23 10.36 0.61
C ARG A 96 9.45 9.21 1.27
N TRP A 97 8.54 9.49 2.20
CA TRP A 97 7.84 8.45 2.95
C TRP A 97 7.01 7.51 2.06
N GLY A 98 6.39 8.02 0.99
CA GLY A 98 5.68 7.16 0.02
C GLY A 98 6.59 6.11 -0.60
N LEU A 99 7.81 6.51 -1.03
CA LEU A 99 8.84 5.60 -1.53
C LEU A 99 9.30 4.61 -0.46
N TRP A 100 9.59 5.07 0.76
CA TRP A 100 10.05 4.19 1.83
C TRP A 100 9.00 3.16 2.23
N ILE A 101 7.71 3.53 2.24
CA ILE A 101 6.61 2.60 2.46
C ILE A 101 6.59 1.54 1.36
N ALA A 102 6.66 1.95 0.09
CA ALA A 102 6.70 1.00 -1.02
C ALA A 102 7.89 0.03 -0.91
N LEU A 103 9.10 0.53 -0.66
CA LEU A 103 10.31 -0.31 -0.51
C LEU A 103 10.24 -1.25 0.70
N ALA A 104 9.74 -0.76 1.84
CA ALA A 104 9.58 -1.58 3.03
C ALA A 104 8.57 -2.71 2.79
N MET A 105 7.46 -2.42 2.10
CA MET A 105 6.46 -3.43 1.76
C MET A 105 6.97 -4.41 0.70
N THR A 106 7.84 -4.01 -0.21
CA THR A 106 8.56 -4.93 -1.11
C THR A 106 9.47 -5.88 -0.32
N GLY A 107 10.23 -5.36 0.65
CA GLY A 107 11.02 -6.21 1.54
C GLY A 107 10.14 -7.21 2.31
N LEU A 108 9.01 -6.74 2.85
CA LEU A 108 8.03 -7.59 3.53
C LEU A 108 7.43 -8.64 2.59
N SER A 109 7.10 -8.29 1.34
CA SER A 109 6.53 -9.24 0.38
C SER A 109 7.50 -10.37 0.05
N LEU A 110 8.78 -10.03 -0.13
CA LEU A 110 9.82 -11.02 -0.37
C LEU A 110 10.04 -11.92 0.85
N ALA A 111 10.08 -11.34 2.05
CA ALA A 111 10.23 -12.11 3.29
C ALA A 111 9.06 -13.06 3.52
N VAL A 112 7.82 -12.60 3.34
CA VAL A 112 6.62 -13.44 3.50
C VAL A 112 6.52 -14.48 2.39
N GLY A 113 6.83 -14.13 1.15
CA GLY A 113 6.81 -15.06 0.02
C GLY A 113 7.91 -16.13 0.06
N TRP A 114 8.93 -15.94 0.91
CA TRP A 114 10.00 -16.92 1.15
C TRP A 114 9.59 -18.00 2.18
N LEU A 115 8.66 -17.67 3.09
CA LEU A 115 8.16 -18.58 4.13
C LEU A 115 7.19 -19.62 3.55
#